data_AF-A0A7N2M041-F1
#
_entry.id   AF-A0A7N2M041-F1
#
_cell.length_a   1.000
_cell.length_b   1.000
_cell.length_c   1.000
_cell.angle_alpha   90.00
_cell.angle_beta   90.00
_cell.angle_gamma   90.00
#
_symmetry.space_group_name_H-M   'P 1'
#
loop_
_entity.id
_entity.type
_entity.pdbx_description
1 polymer ?
#
loop_
_entity_poly.entity_id
_entity_poly.type
_entity_poly.pdbx_seq_one_letter_code
_entity_poly.pdbx_strand_id
1 'polypeptide(L)'
;MADKYGPIFSIKLGSHRVLVLSYWEIAKECFTVHEKVFSTRPSTLASRLLGYNNAMFGFGPYGPYWREMRKIVTIELLSNHRLDMLKHVRTWRLRLHLENYSTWVRKGCAETGVLVDMKQWFGDLMLNVTLRMVAGKRFYGAGADCEEGEVQSFEKVMRDFSYLLRGICVD
;
A
#
# COMPACT_ATOMS: atom_id res chain seq x y z
N MET A 1 -15.24 -2.11 21.72
CA MET A 1 -16.44 -2.56 20.97
C MET A 1 -16.60 -4.06 21.07
N ALA A 2 -15.58 -4.84 20.65
CA ALA A 2 -15.59 -6.30 20.80
C ALA A 2 -15.82 -6.75 22.26
N ASP A 3 -15.23 -6.07 23.25
CA ASP A 3 -15.45 -6.39 24.68
C ASP A 3 -16.91 -6.24 25.13
N LYS A 4 -17.68 -5.37 24.46
CA LYS A 4 -19.07 -5.05 24.82
C LYS A 4 -20.09 -5.83 24.00
N TYR A 5 -19.81 -6.08 22.72
CA TYR A 5 -20.74 -6.68 21.77
C TYR A 5 -20.35 -8.11 21.35
N GLY A 6 -19.23 -8.61 21.84
CA GLY A 6 -18.67 -9.91 21.48
C GLY A 6 -17.76 -9.88 20.25
N PRO A 7 -17.20 -11.05 19.87
CA PRO A 7 -16.23 -11.19 18.78
C PRO A 7 -16.81 -10.92 17.39
N ILE A 8 -18.13 -10.92 17.22
CA ILE A 8 -18.80 -10.64 15.95
C ILE A 8 -19.88 -9.60 16.21
N PHE A 9 -19.77 -8.44 15.57
CA PHE A 9 -20.75 -7.37 15.71
C PHE A 9 -20.88 -6.57 14.42
N SER A 10 -22.03 -5.92 14.22
CA SER A 10 -22.27 -5.08 13.05
C SER A 10 -22.21 -3.60 13.43
N ILE A 11 -21.59 -2.80 12.58
CA ILE A 11 -21.59 -1.33 12.66
C ILE A 11 -22.13 -0.73 11.37
N LYS A 12 -22.58 0.52 11.44
CA LYS A 12 -22.94 1.30 10.25
C LYS A 12 -21.84 2.34 10.00
N LEU A 13 -21.13 2.20 8.90
CA LEU A 13 -20.14 3.17 8.42
C LEU A 13 -20.78 4.02 7.31
N GLY A 14 -21.18 5.25 7.65
CA GLY A 14 -21.96 6.10 6.76
C GLY A 14 -23.27 5.42 6.35
N SER A 15 -23.45 5.18 5.06
CA SER A 15 -24.60 4.45 4.50
C SER A 15 -24.44 2.93 4.46
N HIS A 16 -23.24 2.40 4.75
CA HIS A 16 -22.93 0.98 4.60
C HIS A 16 -23.00 0.24 5.94
N ARG A 17 -23.64 -0.92 5.97
CA ARG A 17 -23.56 -1.84 7.11
C ARG A 17 -22.33 -2.74 6.95
N VAL A 18 -21.50 -2.81 7.98
CA VAL A 18 -20.26 -3.59 8.00
C VAL A 18 -20.30 -4.59 9.15
N LEU A 19 -19.98 -5.84 8.84
CA LEU A 19 -19.75 -6.87 9.84
C LEU A 19 -18.28 -6.82 10.28
N VAL A 20 -18.06 -6.66 11.57
CA VAL A 20 -16.73 -6.67 12.17
C VAL A 20 -16.50 -8.02 12.83
N LEU A 21 -15.39 -8.66 12.46
CA LEU A 21 -14.92 -9.91 13.02
C LEU A 21 -13.67 -9.61 13.86
N SER A 22 -13.79 -9.79 15.17
CA SER A 22 -12.73 -9.58 16.16
C SER A 22 -12.31 -10.91 16.81
N TYR A 23 -12.19 -11.97 15.99
CA TYR A 23 -11.79 -13.32 16.41
C TYR A 23 -11.04 -14.02 15.29
N TRP A 24 -9.84 -14.54 15.59
CA TRP A 24 -8.90 -14.96 14.56
C TRP A 24 -9.29 -16.30 13.91
N GLU A 25 -9.94 -17.20 14.66
CA GLU A 25 -10.40 -18.49 14.15
C GLU A 25 -11.48 -18.30 13.09
N ILE A 26 -12.42 -17.37 13.31
CA ILE A 26 -13.45 -17.02 12.32
C ILE A 26 -12.81 -16.33 11.12
N ALA A 27 -11.87 -15.41 11.33
CA ALA A 27 -11.14 -14.79 10.22
C ALA A 27 -10.39 -15.84 9.38
N LYS A 28 -9.77 -16.84 10.02
CA LYS A 28 -9.13 -17.97 9.34
C LYS A 28 -10.14 -18.74 8.51
N GLU A 29 -11.30 -19.09 9.05
CA GLU A 29 -12.35 -19.81 8.33
C GLU A 29 -12.85 -19.01 7.11
N CYS A 30 -13.09 -17.70 7.27
CA CYS A 30 -13.47 -16.81 6.18
C CYS A 30 -12.46 -16.79 5.03
N PHE A 31 -11.16 -16.78 5.34
CA PHE A 31 -10.10 -16.67 4.33
C PHE A 31 -9.48 -18.02 3.89
N THR A 32 -9.98 -19.14 4.40
CA THR A 32 -9.54 -20.48 3.98
C THR A 32 -10.69 -21.31 3.41
N VAL A 33 -11.73 -21.56 4.21
CA VAL A 33 -12.89 -22.38 3.83
C VAL A 33 -13.84 -21.58 2.93
N HIS A 34 -14.12 -20.33 3.30
CA HIS A 34 -15.07 -19.48 2.60
C HIS A 34 -14.41 -18.39 1.72
N GLU A 35 -13.17 -18.63 1.30
CA GLU A 35 -12.35 -17.61 0.64
C GLU A 35 -13.06 -16.94 -0.56
N LYS A 36 -13.82 -17.70 -1.36
CA LYS A 36 -14.50 -17.19 -2.56
C LYS A 36 -15.57 -16.16 -2.22
N VAL A 37 -16.28 -16.35 -1.11
CA VAL A 37 -17.36 -15.45 -0.66
C VAL A 37 -16.76 -14.14 -0.12
N PHE A 38 -15.67 -14.24 0.64
CA PHE A 38 -15.02 -13.08 1.27
C PHE A 38 -13.92 -12.41 0.43
N SER A 39 -13.60 -12.96 -0.75
CA SER A 39 -12.58 -12.39 -1.64
C SER A 39 -13.08 -11.23 -2.49
N THR A 40 -14.39 -11.09 -2.68
CA THR A 40 -14.95 -9.98 -3.45
C THR A 40 -14.78 -8.66 -2.69
N ARG A 41 -14.32 -7.61 -3.39
CA ARG A 41 -14.15 -6.27 -2.82
C ARG A 41 -15.36 -5.40 -3.14
N PRO A 42 -15.88 -4.62 -2.17
CA PRO A 42 -16.91 -3.63 -2.43
C PRO A 42 -16.42 -2.57 -3.43
N SER A 43 -17.27 -2.20 -4.38
CA SER A 43 -17.00 -1.12 -5.33
C SER A 43 -17.05 0.23 -4.62
N THR A 44 -15.97 0.99 -4.71
CA THR A 44 -15.84 2.34 -4.14
C THR A 44 -15.81 3.38 -5.24
N LEU A 45 -15.96 4.66 -4.88
CA LEU A 45 -15.78 5.73 -5.87
C LEU A 45 -14.34 5.77 -6.38
N ALA A 46 -13.36 5.53 -5.50
CA ALA A 46 -11.94 5.46 -5.87
C ALA A 46 -11.66 4.33 -6.86
N SER A 47 -12.16 3.12 -6.60
CA SER A 47 -11.91 1.97 -7.48
C SER A 47 -12.62 2.11 -8.82
N ARG A 48 -13.75 2.81 -8.89
CA ARG A 48 -14.42 3.12 -10.16
C ARG A 48 -13.69 4.16 -10.99
N LEU A 49 -13.36 5.32 -10.39
CA LEU A 49 -12.79 6.46 -11.10
C LEU A 49 -11.30 6.29 -11.40
N LEU A 50 -10.53 5.80 -10.42
CA LEU A 50 -9.07 5.71 -10.49
C LEU A 50 -8.57 4.26 -10.57
N GLY A 51 -9.44 3.29 -10.26
CA GLY A 51 -9.13 1.86 -10.31
C GLY A 51 -9.56 1.15 -11.59
N TYR A 52 -9.66 1.86 -12.72
CA TYR A 52 -10.09 1.33 -14.02
C TYR A 52 -11.43 0.58 -13.93
N ASN A 53 -12.47 1.23 -13.40
CA ASN A 53 -13.79 0.61 -13.17
C ASN A 53 -13.72 -0.71 -12.37
N ASN A 54 -12.95 -0.72 -11.28
CA ASN A 54 -12.66 -1.89 -10.45
C ASN A 54 -11.79 -2.97 -11.13
N ALA A 55 -11.04 -2.68 -12.18
CA ALA A 55 -10.07 -3.65 -12.73
C ALA A 55 -8.72 -3.64 -11.98
N MET A 56 -8.45 -2.62 -11.16
CA MET A 56 -7.21 -2.55 -10.37
C MET A 56 -7.07 -3.76 -9.43
N PHE A 57 -5.91 -4.42 -9.47
CA PHE A 57 -5.63 -5.70 -8.79
C PHE A 57 -6.10 -5.76 -7.32
N GLY A 58 -5.90 -4.69 -6.54
CA GLY A 58 -6.29 -4.63 -5.13
C GLY A 58 -7.79 -4.42 -4.85
N PHE A 59 -8.55 -3.94 -5.85
CA PHE A 59 -9.96 -3.53 -5.71
C PHE A 59 -10.92 -4.28 -6.63
N GLY A 60 -10.41 -5.23 -7.43
CA GLY A 60 -11.24 -5.98 -8.34
C GLY A 60 -12.16 -6.97 -7.65
N PRO A 61 -13.40 -7.16 -8.17
CA PRO A 61 -14.27 -8.21 -7.70
C PRO A 61 -13.64 -9.57 -7.99
N TYR A 62 -13.91 -10.55 -7.13
CA TYR A 62 -13.40 -11.89 -7.34
C TYR A 62 -14.01 -12.48 -8.61
N GLY A 63 -13.17 -13.00 -9.50
CA GLY A 63 -13.59 -13.54 -10.78
C GLY A 63 -12.44 -14.09 -11.61
N PRO A 64 -12.70 -14.61 -12.82
CA PRO A 64 -11.66 -15.14 -13.72
C PRO A 64 -10.53 -14.14 -13.97
N TYR A 65 -10.87 -12.88 -14.26
CA TYR A 65 -9.91 -11.81 -14.47
C TYR A 65 -8.99 -11.60 -13.26
N TRP A 66 -9.57 -11.43 -12.06
CA TRP A 66 -8.79 -11.20 -10.84
C TRP A 66 -7.86 -12.37 -10.51
N ARG A 67 -8.31 -13.61 -10.74
CA ARG A 67 -7.47 -14.80 -10.53
C ARG A 67 -6.27 -14.84 -11.47
N GLU A 68 -6.47 -14.49 -12.74
CA GLU A 68 -5.37 -14.44 -13.70
C GLU A 68 -4.39 -13.31 -13.36
N MET A 69 -4.89 -12.13 -13.01
CA MET A 69 -4.03 -11.03 -12.54
C MET A 69 -3.25 -11.42 -11.28
N ARG A 70 -3.88 -12.10 -10.31
CA ARG A 70 -3.19 -12.61 -9.11
C ARG A 70 -2.08 -13.58 -9.47
N LYS A 71 -2.31 -14.49 -10.40
CA LYS A 71 -1.32 -15.45 -10.88
C LYS A 71 -0.13 -14.74 -11.52
N ILE A 72 -0.38 -13.80 -12.44
CA ILE A 72 0.66 -13.01 -13.10
C ILE A 72 1.49 -12.24 -12.07
N VAL A 73 0.85 -11.48 -11.17
CA VAL A 73 1.57 -10.71 -10.14
C VAL A 73 2.40 -11.63 -9.23
N THR A 74 1.85 -12.78 -8.84
CA THR A 74 2.55 -13.72 -7.96
C THR A 74 3.79 -14.30 -8.63
N ILE A 75 3.71 -14.68 -9.91
CA ILE A 75 4.81 -15.34 -10.62
C ILE A 75 5.84 -14.32 -11.10
N GLU A 76 5.38 -13.23 -11.72
CA GLU A 76 6.24 -12.29 -12.43
C GLU A 76 6.80 -11.17 -11.55
N LEU A 77 6.13 -10.85 -10.43
CA LEU A 77 6.56 -9.76 -9.56
C LEU A 77 6.98 -10.23 -8.17
N LEU A 78 6.22 -11.14 -7.57
CA LEU A 78 6.38 -11.52 -6.16
C LEU A 78 7.01 -12.90 -5.94
N SER A 79 7.47 -13.57 -7.00
CA SER A 79 8.12 -14.88 -6.85
C SER A 79 9.49 -14.75 -6.19
N ASN A 80 9.91 -15.79 -5.47
CA ASN A 80 11.22 -15.82 -4.81
C ASN A 80 12.36 -15.53 -5.79
N HIS A 81 12.27 -16.05 -7.02
CA HIS A 81 13.24 -15.78 -8.07
C HIS A 81 13.32 -14.29 -8.42
N ARG A 82 12.17 -13.64 -8.66
CA ARG A 82 12.10 -12.21 -8.97
C ARG A 82 12.60 -11.35 -7.81
N LEU A 83 12.22 -11.72 -6.58
CA LEU A 83 12.68 -11.03 -5.36
C LEU A 83 14.19 -11.14 -5.16
N ASP A 84 14.79 -12.29 -5.49
CA ASP A 84 16.24 -12.48 -5.40
C ASP A 84 16.98 -11.69 -6.48
N MET A 85 16.50 -11.72 -7.72
CA MET A 85 17.04 -10.88 -8.80
C MET A 85 17.01 -9.38 -8.43
N LEU A 86 15.95 -8.91 -7.78
CA LEU A 86 15.79 -7.51 -7.36
C LEU A 86 16.37 -7.20 -5.96
N LYS A 87 17.02 -8.16 -5.30
CA LYS A 87 17.60 -7.97 -3.97
C LYS A 87 18.63 -6.85 -3.93
N HIS A 88 19.44 -6.74 -5.00
CA HIS A 88 20.45 -5.68 -5.13
C HIS A 88 19.81 -4.29 -5.14
N VAL A 89 18.69 -4.12 -5.84
CA VAL A 89 17.94 -2.86 -5.90
C VAL A 89 17.47 -2.44 -4.50
N ARG A 90 16.86 -3.37 -3.75
CA ARG A 90 16.39 -3.10 -2.38
C ARG A 90 17.54 -2.72 -1.45
N THR A 91 18.62 -3.50 -1.49
CA THR A 91 19.80 -3.28 -0.62
C THR A 91 20.49 -1.96 -0.93
N TRP A 92 20.66 -1.63 -2.21
CA TRP A 92 21.22 -0.36 -2.65
C TRP A 92 20.40 0.83 -2.16
N ARG A 93 19.07 0.78 -2.30
CA ARG A 93 18.19 1.86 -1.85
C ARG A 93 18.20 2.06 -0.34
N LEU A 94 18.21 0.96 0.41
CA LEU A 94 18.34 1.00 1.87
C LEU A 94 19.65 1.66 2.28
N ARG A 95 20.78 1.28 1.66
CA ARG A 95 22.09 1.89 1.94
C ARG A 95 22.10 3.40 1.68
N LEU A 96 21.59 3.82 0.52
CA LEU A 96 21.55 5.24 0.15
C LEU A 96 20.62 6.06 1.05
N HIS A 97 19.52 5.47 1.54
CA HIS A 97 18.68 6.13 2.56
C HIS A 97 19.30 6.11 3.97
N LEU A 98 20.17 5.15 4.30
CA LEU A 98 20.93 5.10 5.55
C LEU A 98 22.12 6.09 5.55
N GLU A 99 22.66 6.44 4.39
CA GLU A 99 23.66 7.53 4.28
C GLU A 99 23.06 8.90 4.64
N ASN A 100 21.75 9.08 4.47
CA ASN A 100 21.07 10.26 5.00
C ASN A 100 21.07 10.27 6.53
N TYR A 101 20.95 9.09 7.17
CA TYR A 101 21.04 8.98 8.63
C TYR A 101 22.42 9.39 9.16
N SER A 102 23.52 8.93 8.55
CA SER A 102 24.86 9.37 8.94
C SER A 102 25.05 10.88 8.72
N THR A 103 24.41 11.44 7.69
CA THR A 103 24.37 12.89 7.46
C THR A 103 23.58 13.64 8.52
N TRP A 104 22.45 13.11 8.99
CA TRP A 104 21.68 13.70 10.10
C TRP A 104 22.46 13.67 11.40
N VAL A 105 23.11 12.55 11.72
CA VAL A 105 23.97 12.44 12.90
C VAL A 105 25.09 13.47 12.85
N ARG A 106 25.70 13.70 11.67
CA ARG A 106 26.75 14.71 11.50
C ARG A 106 26.25 16.16 11.57
N LYS A 107 25.02 16.43 11.11
CA LYS A 107 24.42 17.77 11.10
C LYS A 107 23.74 18.14 12.42
N GLY A 108 23.42 17.15 13.26
CA GLY A 108 22.81 17.37 14.56
C GLY A 108 23.79 17.97 15.55
N CYS A 109 23.35 18.97 16.31
CA CYS A 109 24.08 19.43 17.49
C CYS A 109 23.91 18.41 18.63
N ALA A 110 24.92 18.25 19.49
CA ALA A 110 24.89 17.29 20.60
C ALA A 110 23.72 17.50 21.58
N GLU A 111 23.18 18.72 21.65
CA GLU A 111 22.13 19.12 22.58
C GLU A 111 20.70 19.03 21.99
N THR A 112 20.55 19.14 20.66
CA THR A 112 19.24 19.28 19.99
C THR A 112 18.95 18.21 18.92
N GLY A 113 19.96 17.47 18.45
CA GLY A 113 19.81 16.45 17.42
C GLY A 113 19.31 17.00 16.07
N VAL A 114 18.73 16.13 15.24
CA VAL A 114 18.03 16.51 14.00
C VAL A 114 16.60 16.02 14.07
N LEU A 115 15.65 16.92 13.84
CA LEU A 115 14.25 16.57 13.65
C LEU A 115 14.07 15.98 12.24
N VAL A 116 13.52 14.77 12.20
CA VAL A 116 13.26 14.04 10.95
C VAL A 116 11.80 13.64 10.91
N ASP A 117 11.10 13.98 9.82
CA ASP A 117 9.78 13.42 9.54
C ASP A 117 9.94 11.95 9.10
N MET A 118 9.77 11.04 10.05
CA MET A 118 9.87 9.60 9.79
C MET A 118 8.76 9.09 8.85
N LYS A 119 7.57 9.72 8.86
CA LYS A 119 6.47 9.32 7.97
C LYS A 119 6.85 9.59 6.53
N GLN A 120 7.36 10.78 6.25
CA GLN A 120 7.87 11.13 4.93
C GLN A 120 9.05 10.22 4.55
N TRP A 121 10.02 10.04 5.45
CA TRP A 121 11.21 9.24 5.18
C TRP A 121 10.91 7.78 4.82
N PHE A 122 10.06 7.09 5.59
CA PHE A 122 9.65 5.72 5.27
C PHE A 122 8.79 5.67 4.00
N GLY A 123 7.93 6.68 3.78
CA GLY A 123 7.13 6.82 2.57
C GLY A 123 8.00 6.87 1.32
N ASP A 124 8.99 7.76 1.29
CA ASP A 124 9.89 7.95 0.16
C ASP A 124 10.74 6.71 -0.12
N LEU A 125 11.25 6.05 0.94
CA LEU A 125 11.99 4.81 0.81
C LEU A 125 11.14 3.70 0.18
N MET A 126 9.95 3.45 0.72
CA MET A 126 9.04 2.41 0.23
C MET A 126 8.60 2.67 -1.21
N LEU A 127 8.31 3.92 -1.54
CA LEU A 127 7.88 4.32 -2.87
C LEU A 127 9.01 4.15 -3.89
N ASN A 128 10.23 4.61 -3.59
CA ASN A 128 11.38 4.46 -4.47
C ASN A 128 11.79 3.00 -4.67
N VAL A 129 11.68 2.16 -3.64
CA VAL A 129 11.95 0.73 -3.75
C VAL A 129 10.89 0.07 -4.64
N THR A 130 9.61 0.34 -4.39
CA THR A 130 8.50 -0.24 -5.16
C THR A 130 8.55 0.18 -6.63
N LEU A 131 8.70 1.48 -6.92
CA LEU A 131 8.71 1.98 -8.29
C LEU A 131 9.96 1.54 -9.07
N ARG A 132 11.10 1.38 -8.40
CA ARG A 132 12.29 0.83 -9.06
C ARG A 132 12.15 -0.66 -9.36
N MET A 133 11.46 -1.43 -8.51
CA MET A 133 11.18 -2.85 -8.74
C MET A 133 10.14 -3.07 -9.84
N VAL A 134 9.09 -2.23 -9.91
CA VAL A 134 7.97 -2.41 -10.85
C VAL A 134 8.21 -1.69 -12.18
N ALA A 135 8.57 -0.41 -12.13
CA ALA A 135 8.66 0.46 -13.31
C ALA A 135 10.10 0.74 -13.74
N GLY A 136 11.10 0.29 -12.96
CA GLY A 136 12.51 0.64 -13.21
C GLY A 136 12.84 2.12 -12.98
N LYS A 137 11.91 2.95 -12.50
CA LYS A 137 12.09 4.39 -12.32
C LYS A 137 12.49 4.78 -10.88
N ARG A 138 13.10 5.96 -10.73
CA ARG A 138 13.48 6.59 -9.44
C ARG A 138 12.73 7.92 -9.28
N PHE A 139 11.95 8.09 -8.21
CA PHE A 139 11.08 9.27 -8.04
C PHE A 139 11.69 10.36 -7.14
N TYR A 140 12.46 10.00 -6.11
CA TYR A 140 13.07 10.98 -5.19
C TYR A 140 14.56 10.75 -4.97
N GLY A 141 15.27 11.81 -4.57
CA GLY A 141 16.70 11.81 -4.23
C GLY A 141 17.64 12.12 -5.40
N ALA A 142 18.95 12.14 -5.13
CA ALA A 142 19.97 12.40 -6.13
C ALA A 142 19.92 11.36 -7.26
N GLY A 143 19.76 11.82 -8.51
CA GLY A 143 19.60 10.96 -9.69
C GLY A 143 18.19 10.38 -9.84
N ALA A 144 17.14 11.13 -9.50
CA ALA A 144 15.77 10.79 -9.88
C ALA A 144 15.65 10.68 -11.41
N ASP A 145 14.89 9.69 -11.88
CA ASP A 145 14.58 9.48 -13.31
C ASP A 145 13.30 10.23 -13.72
N CYS A 146 12.56 10.75 -12.74
CA CYS A 146 11.28 11.43 -12.92
C CYS A 146 11.44 12.93 -12.83
N GLU A 147 10.77 13.64 -13.74
CA GLU A 147 10.61 15.08 -13.65
C GLU A 147 9.73 15.44 -12.44
N GLU A 148 9.95 16.62 -11.87
CA GLU A 148 9.20 17.09 -10.69
C GLU A 148 7.68 17.13 -10.94
N GLY A 149 7.25 17.38 -12.19
CA GLY A 149 5.85 17.28 -12.60
C GLY A 149 5.27 15.86 -12.58
N GLU A 150 6.05 14.82 -12.91
CA GLU A 150 5.61 13.42 -12.80
C GLU A 150 5.37 13.05 -11.33
N VAL A 151 6.26 13.52 -10.44
CA VAL A 151 6.19 13.28 -9.00
C VAL A 151 4.95 13.95 -8.41
N GLN A 152 4.75 15.25 -8.70
CA GLN A 152 3.57 16.00 -8.23
C GLN A 152 2.26 15.41 -8.74
N SER A 153 2.23 14.94 -10.00
CA SER A 153 1.07 14.26 -10.57
C SER A 153 0.76 12.96 -9.83
N PHE A 154 1.78 12.13 -9.57
CA PHE A 154 1.62 10.90 -8.81
C PHE A 154 1.12 11.16 -7.38
N GLU A 155 1.71 12.12 -6.67
CA GLU A 155 1.26 12.49 -5.32
C GLU A 155 -0.19 12.97 -5.31
N LYS A 156 -0.59 13.77 -6.30
CA LYS A 156 -1.97 14.22 -6.45
C LYS A 156 -2.91 13.04 -6.66
N VAL A 157 -2.60 12.13 -7.58
CA VAL A 157 -3.42 10.93 -7.83
C VAL A 157 -3.53 10.07 -6.57
N MET A 158 -2.44 9.86 -5.83
CA MET A 158 -2.46 9.09 -4.58
C MET A 158 -3.29 9.77 -3.49
N ARG A 159 -3.25 11.10 -3.41
CA ARG A 159 -4.06 11.89 -2.49
C ARG A 159 -5.55 11.81 -2.82
N ASP A 160 -5.89 11.99 -4.09
CA ASP A 160 -7.26 11.88 -4.60
C ASP A 160 -7.79 10.46 -4.39
N PHE A 161 -6.96 9.44 -4.63
CA PHE A 161 -7.30 8.05 -4.34
C PHE A 161 -7.61 7.81 -2.86
N SER A 162 -6.75 8.32 -1.96
CA SER A 162 -6.98 8.23 -0.51
C SER A 162 -8.25 8.96 -0.09
N TYR A 163 -8.50 10.15 -0.65
CA TYR A 163 -9.71 10.93 -0.37
C TYR A 163 -10.97 10.19 -0.80
N LEU A 164 -11.00 9.66 -2.03
CA LEU A 164 -12.15 8.93 -2.56
C LEU A 164 -12.39 7.58 -1.87
N LEU A 165 -11.34 6.96 -1.31
CA LEU A 165 -11.46 5.76 -0.47
C LEU A 165 -12.13 6.07 0.88
N ARG A 166 -11.91 7.26 1.43
CA ARG A 166 -12.52 7.68 2.70
C ARG A 166 -14.03 7.83 2.64
N GLY A 167 -14.66 7.81 1.46
CA GLY A 167 -16.12 7.76 1.33
C GLY A 167 -16.78 6.51 1.94
N ILE A 168 -16.00 5.52 2.41
CA ILE A 168 -16.50 4.41 3.25
C ILE A 168 -16.51 4.77 4.75
N CYS A 169 -15.76 5.78 5.19
CA CYS A 169 -15.63 6.17 6.59
C CYS A 169 -16.20 7.57 6.85
N VAL A 170 -17.43 7.59 7.38
CA VAL A 170 -18.00 8.57 8.34
C VAL A 170 -18.01 10.04 7.89
N ASP A 171 -19.20 10.51 7.48
CA ASP A 171 -19.71 11.83 7.91
C ASP A 171 -20.08 11.76 9.40
#